data_AF-A0A1S1N6E8-F1
#
_entry.id   AF-A0A1S1N6E8-F1
#
_cell.length_a   1.000
_cell.length_b   1.000
_cell.length_c   1.000
_cell.angle_alpha   90.00
_cell.angle_beta   90.00
_cell.angle_gamma   90.00
#
_symmetry.space_group_name_H-M   'P 1'
#
loop_
_entity.id
_entity.type
_entity.pdbx_description
1 polymer ?
#
loop_
_entity_poly.entity_id
_entity_poly.type
_entity_poly.pdbx_seq_one_letter_code
_entity_poly.pdbx_strand_id
1 'polypeptide(L)'
;MVNGVSVGKVSTTLAAGVPGTITFFDNNNNETYQISLNADFDKSDSNYATMVDHTVHEKISDSWAELINAQMTFHHDMQGSVTLYSNNSQNVTITGKVTPKML
;
A
#
# COMPACT_ATOMS: atom_id res chain seq x y z
N MET A 1 -7.96 4.41 -13.86
CA MET A 1 -8.86 5.50 -14.31
C MET A 1 -9.44 6.17 -13.06
N VAL A 2 -9.98 7.39 -13.17
CA VAL A 2 -10.70 8.11 -12.10
C VAL A 2 -12.12 8.40 -12.62
N ASN A 3 -13.14 8.00 -11.84
CA ASN A 3 -14.61 7.87 -12.11
C ASN A 3 -15.14 6.43 -11.85
N GLY A 4 -14.83 5.84 -10.69
CA GLY A 4 -15.31 4.50 -10.32
C GLY A 4 -14.45 3.34 -10.84
N VAL A 5 -13.12 3.48 -10.84
CA VAL A 5 -12.22 2.54 -11.51
C VAL A 5 -11.06 2.09 -10.64
N SER A 6 -10.77 0.78 -10.73
CA SER A 6 -9.54 0.12 -10.29
C SER A 6 -8.31 0.97 -10.59
N VAL A 7 -7.65 1.40 -9.53
CA VAL A 7 -6.26 1.83 -9.59
C VAL A 7 -5.44 0.57 -9.89
N GLY A 8 -4.49 0.65 -10.82
CA GLY A 8 -3.87 -0.51 -11.45
C GLY A 8 -3.25 -1.53 -10.47
N LYS A 9 -3.06 -2.77 -10.95
CA LYS A 9 -2.31 -3.79 -10.20
C LYS A 9 -0.82 -3.41 -10.20
N VAL A 10 -0.27 -3.13 -9.03
CA VAL A 10 1.16 -2.87 -8.84
C VAL A 10 1.75 -3.97 -7.95
N SER A 11 2.94 -4.44 -8.29
CA SER A 11 3.74 -5.34 -7.46
C SER A 11 5.05 -4.66 -7.10
N THR A 12 5.45 -4.71 -5.84
CA THR A 12 6.75 -4.23 -5.37
C THR A 12 7.42 -5.28 -4.50
N THR A 13 8.74 -5.22 -4.40
CA THR A 13 9.53 -6.02 -3.46
C THR A 13 9.91 -5.14 -2.29
N LEU A 14 9.47 -5.52 -1.08
CA LEU A 14 9.81 -4.82 0.15
C LEU A 14 11.02 -5.49 0.80
N ALA A 15 11.88 -4.69 1.40
CA ALA A 15 12.94 -5.15 2.30
C ALA A 15 12.64 -4.65 3.71
N ALA A 16 13.08 -5.39 4.73
CA ALA A 16 12.82 -5.05 6.12
C ALA A 16 13.32 -3.65 6.46
N GLY A 17 12.44 -2.81 7.01
CA GLY A 17 12.75 -1.43 7.39
C GLY A 17 13.03 -0.49 6.21
N VAL A 18 12.81 -0.92 4.96
CA VAL A 18 12.92 -0.07 3.76
C VAL A 18 11.53 0.14 3.17
N PRO A 19 10.98 1.36 3.27
CA PRO A 19 9.69 1.66 2.69
C PRO A 19 9.69 1.50 1.16
N GLY A 20 8.68 0.82 0.63
CA GLY A 20 8.36 0.85 -0.79
C GLY A 20 7.34 1.94 -1.08
N THR A 21 7.53 2.68 -2.16
CA THR A 21 6.60 3.75 -2.56
C THR A 21 5.99 3.44 -3.92
N ILE A 22 4.67 3.56 -4.01
CA ILE A 22 3.91 3.47 -5.25
C ILE A 22 3.31 4.83 -5.54
N THR A 23 3.72 5.46 -6.64
CA THR A 23 3.20 6.77 -7.08
C THR A 23 2.25 6.60 -8.25
N PHE A 24 1.10 7.25 -8.17
CA PHE A 24 0.09 7.28 -9.22
C PHE A 24 0.10 8.62 -9.93
N PHE A 25 -0.03 8.57 -11.24
CA PHE A 25 0.01 9.74 -12.12
C PHE A 25 -1.33 9.92 -12.82
N ASP A 26 -1.71 11.18 -13.08
CA ASP A 26 -2.82 11.50 -13.96
C ASP A 26 -2.43 11.33 -15.46
N ASN A 27 -3.37 11.60 -16.36
CA ASN A 27 -3.14 11.49 -17.81
C ASN A 27 -2.10 12.50 -18.34
N ASN A 28 -1.71 13.49 -17.54
CA ASN A 28 -0.75 14.52 -17.88
C ASN A 28 0.62 14.25 -17.22
N ASN A 29 0.83 13.06 -16.63
CA ASN A 29 2.01 12.69 -15.85
C ASN A 29 2.24 13.52 -14.58
N ASN A 30 1.21 14.15 -14.02
CA ASN A 30 1.32 14.75 -12.70
C ASN A 30 1.09 13.69 -11.62
N GLU A 31 1.89 13.74 -10.55
CA GLU A 31 1.68 12.92 -9.36
C GLU A 31 0.33 13.28 -8.70
N THR A 32 -0.45 12.28 -8.34
CA THR A 32 -1.79 12.46 -7.74
C THR A 32 -1.88 11.79 -6.38
N TYR A 33 -1.48 10.53 -6.29
CA TYR A 33 -1.50 9.75 -5.05
C TYR A 33 -0.20 9.01 -4.86
N GLN A 34 0.14 8.77 -3.60
CA GLN A 34 1.25 7.93 -3.19
C GLN A 34 0.77 6.92 -2.16
N ILE A 35 1.17 5.67 -2.30
CA ILE A 35 1.06 4.67 -1.24
C ILE A 35 2.47 4.33 -0.76
N SER A 36 2.75 4.64 0.50
CA SER A 36 3.95 4.18 1.21
C SER A 36 3.65 2.86 1.90
N LEU A 37 4.50 1.86 1.68
CA LEU A 37 4.40 0.52 2.23
C LEU A 37 5.63 0.26 3.10
N ASN A 38 5.45 0.07 4.40
CA ASN A 38 6.56 -0.28 5.28
C ASN A 38 6.30 -1.66 5.89
N ALA A 39 7.17 -2.61 5.58
CA ALA A 39 7.03 -3.97 6.07
C ALA A 39 7.92 -4.19 7.29
N ASP A 40 7.29 -4.66 8.37
CA ASP A 40 7.97 -5.25 9.50
C ASP A 40 7.99 -6.77 9.34
N PHE A 41 9.20 -7.29 9.12
CA PHE A 41 9.45 -8.72 9.05
C PHE A 41 10.02 -9.12 10.41
N ASP A 42 9.16 -9.42 11.36
CA ASP A 42 9.61 -9.90 12.66
C ASP A 42 10.35 -11.24 12.46
N LYS A 43 11.67 -11.21 12.66
CA LYS A 43 12.54 -12.39 12.50
C LYS A 43 12.28 -13.44 13.58
N SER A 44 11.64 -13.06 14.69
CA SER A 44 11.33 -13.97 15.79
C SER A 44 10.09 -14.83 15.52
N ASP A 45 9.19 -14.35 14.64
CA ASP A 45 7.95 -15.04 14.29
C ASP A 45 8.14 -15.85 13.01
N SER A 46 8.91 -16.93 13.16
CA SER A 46 9.38 -17.82 12.09
C SER A 46 8.31 -18.45 11.17
N ASN A 47 7.02 -18.14 11.29
CA ASN A 47 5.98 -18.93 10.62
C ASN A 47 4.80 -18.10 10.08
N TYR A 48 4.99 -17.47 8.92
CA TYR A 48 3.91 -17.19 7.95
C TYR A 48 3.13 -15.88 8.05
N ALA A 49 3.58 -14.85 8.75
CA ALA A 49 2.90 -13.55 8.75
C ALA A 49 3.87 -12.37 8.62
N THR A 50 3.50 -11.35 7.85
CA THR A 50 4.25 -10.10 7.68
C THR A 50 3.32 -8.93 7.93
N MET A 51 3.71 -8.01 8.80
CA MET A 51 2.95 -6.79 9.03
C MET A 51 3.41 -5.72 8.04
N VAL A 52 2.47 -5.04 7.40
CA VAL A 52 2.73 -3.98 6.44
C VAL A 52 1.86 -2.78 6.78
N ASP A 53 2.52 -1.66 7.09
CA ASP A 53 1.89 -0.36 7.20
C ASP A 53 1.69 0.23 5.81
N HIS A 54 0.48 0.73 5.57
CA HIS A 54 0.05 1.38 4.35
C HIS A 54 -0.33 2.81 4.69
N THR A 55 0.38 3.78 4.12
CA THR A 55 0.00 5.19 4.22
C THR A 55 -0.33 5.72 2.83
N VAL A 56 -1.58 6.13 2.64
CA VAL A 56 -2.06 6.77 1.42
C VAL A 56 -1.93 8.27 1.58
N HIS A 57 -1.24 8.89 0.64
CA HIS A 57 -1.10 10.34 0.53
C HIS A 57 -1.75 10.83 -0.76
N GLU A 58 -2.34 12.03 -0.70
CA GLU A 58 -2.79 12.79 -1.86
C GLU A 58 -1.88 14.00 -2.07
N LYS A 59 -1.58 14.27 -3.34
CA LYS A 59 -0.81 15.46 -3.72
C LYS A 59 -1.73 16.68 -3.65
N ILE A 60 -1.37 17.66 -2.81
CA ILE A 60 -2.05 18.96 -2.72
C ILE A 60 -1.03 20.04 -3.06
N SER A 61 -1.12 20.57 -4.28
CA SER A 61 -0.13 21.50 -4.84
C SER A 61 1.29 20.89 -4.74
N ASP A 62 2.22 21.55 -4.05
CA ASP A 62 3.60 21.04 -3.90
C ASP A 62 3.79 20.12 -2.69
N SER A 63 2.73 19.85 -1.93
CA SER A 63 2.75 19.07 -0.68
C SER A 63 2.04 17.72 -0.79
N TRP A 64 2.26 16.86 0.20
CA TRP A 64 1.56 15.58 0.36
C TRP A 64 0.74 15.62 1.65
N ALA A 65 -0.54 15.30 1.54
CA ALA A 65 -1.43 15.16 2.69
C ALA A 65 -1.70 13.67 2.94
N GLU A 66 -1.50 13.22 4.18
CA GLU A 66 -1.94 11.88 4.58
C GLU A 66 -3.46 11.84 4.56
N LEU A 67 -4.01 10.89 3.79
CA LEU A 67 -5.45 10.62 3.77
C LEU A 67 -5.81 9.52 4.76
N ILE A 68 -5.00 8.47 4.77
CA ILE A 68 -5.29 7.21 5.47
C ILE A 68 -3.98 6.54 5.86
N ASN A 69 -3.91 6.05 7.10
CA ASN A 69 -2.91 5.09 7.56
C ASN A 69 -3.59 3.79 8.01
N ALA A 70 -3.05 2.65 7.60
CA ALA A 70 -3.57 1.35 7.99
C ALA A 70 -2.48 0.28 8.06
N GLN A 71 -2.55 -0.53 9.10
CA GLN A 71 -1.68 -1.67 9.28
C GLN A 71 -2.40 -2.96 8.89
N MET A 72 -1.74 -3.82 8.12
CA MET A 72 -2.25 -5.14 7.75
C MET A 72 -1.24 -6.23 8.06
N THR A 73 -1.72 -7.35 8.57
CA THR A 73 -0.95 -8.59 8.64
C THR A 73 -1.28 -9.45 7.42
N PHE A 74 -0.28 -9.70 6.57
CA PHE A 74 -0.38 -10.63 5.46
C PHE A 74 0.17 -11.99 5.85
N HIS A 75 -0.65 -13.03 5.71
CA HIS A 75 -0.14 -14.39 5.78
C HIS A 75 0.62 -14.75 4.49
N HIS A 76 1.73 -15.47 4.62
CA HIS A 76 2.53 -15.90 3.48
C HIS A 76 1.66 -16.63 2.46
N ASP A 77 1.81 -16.23 1.21
CA ASP A 77 1.10 -16.77 0.07
C ASP A 77 -0.43 -16.66 0.10
N MET A 78 -0.99 -15.98 1.10
CA MET A 78 -2.42 -15.71 1.23
C MET A 78 -2.75 -14.28 0.80
N GLN A 79 -3.83 -14.12 0.05
CA GLN A 79 -4.32 -12.80 -0.32
C GLN A 79 -5.08 -12.18 0.85
N GLY A 80 -4.62 -11.03 1.32
CA GLY A 80 -5.32 -10.17 2.28
C GLY A 80 -5.97 -8.99 1.57
N SER A 81 -6.99 -8.42 2.20
CA SER A 81 -7.63 -7.19 1.74
C SER A 81 -7.98 -6.31 2.94
N VAL A 82 -7.76 -5.02 2.82
CA VAL A 82 -8.29 -4.01 3.74
C VAL A 82 -9.02 -2.96 2.92
N THR A 83 -10.21 -2.59 3.36
CA THR A 83 -10.92 -1.43 2.84
C THR A 83 -10.85 -0.32 3.86
N LEU A 84 -10.33 0.81 3.43
CA LEU A 84 -10.14 1.99 4.25
C LEU A 84 -11.12 3.05 3.82
N TYR A 85 -11.74 3.72 4.78
CA TYR A 85 -12.75 4.74 4.53
C TYR A 85 -12.19 6.08 4.99
N SER A 86 -12.14 7.06 4.09
CA SER A 86 -11.80 8.44 4.45
C SER A 86 -13.04 9.19 4.95
N ASN A 87 -12.81 10.29 5.66
CA ASN A 87 -13.87 11.13 6.24
C ASN A 87 -14.86 11.71 5.20
N ASN A 88 -14.50 11.73 3.92
CA ASN A 88 -15.32 12.20 2.81
C ASN A 88 -16.05 11.06 2.04
N SER A 89 -16.23 9.90 2.67
CA SER A 89 -16.92 8.72 2.10
C SER A 89 -16.25 8.09 0.86
N GLN A 90 -15.00 8.44 0.57
CA GLN A 90 -14.20 7.67 -0.36
C GLN A 90 -13.69 6.40 0.33
N ASN A 91 -13.53 5.32 -0.43
CA ASN A 91 -12.89 4.12 0.08
C ASN A 91 -11.72 3.70 -0.80
N VAL A 92 -10.70 3.17 -0.14
CA VAL A 92 -9.53 2.59 -0.78
C VAL A 92 -9.46 1.14 -0.33
N THR A 93 -9.64 0.21 -1.27
CA THR A 93 -9.41 -1.21 -1.00
C THR A 93 -8.01 -1.57 -1.43
N ILE A 94 -7.16 -1.92 -0.47
CA ILE A 94 -5.82 -2.45 -0.71
C ILE A 94 -5.93 -3.96 -0.63
N THR A 95 -5.52 -4.64 -1.69
CA THR A 95 -5.52 -6.10 -1.75
C THR A 95 -4.13 -6.57 -2.14
N GLY A 96 -3.56 -7.48 -1.35
CA GLY A 96 -2.15 -7.85 -1.48
C GLY A 96 -1.89 -9.27 -1.02
N LYS A 97 -0.71 -9.77 -1.37
CA LYS A 97 -0.17 -11.06 -0.94
C LYS A 97 1.35 -10.87 -0.78
N VAL A 98 1.92 -11.44 0.27
CA VAL A 98 3.38 -11.48 0.45
C VAL A 98 3.87 -12.87 0.05
N THR A 99 4.91 -12.91 -0.78
CA THR A 99 5.60 -14.15 -1.14
C THR A 99 7.06 -14.04 -0.71
N PRO A 100 7.55 -14.95 0.14
CA PRO A 100 8.97 -14.99 0.50
C PRO A 100 9.85 -15.16 -0.73
N LYS A 101 10.96 -14.43 -0.80
CA LYS A 101 11.95 -14.69 -1.84
C LYS A 101 12.62 -16.02 -1.52
N MET A 102 12.36 -17.05 -2.34
CA MET A 102 13.14 -18.28 -2.29
C MET A 102 14.56 -17.96 -2.77
N LEU A 103 15.55 -18.27 -1.93
CA LEU A 103 16.98 -18.16 -2.23
C LEU A 103 17.44 -19.35 -3.08
#